data_AF-A0A061JI42-F1
#
_entry.id   AF-A0A061JI42-F1
#
_cell.length_a   1.000
_cell.length_b   1.000
_cell.length_c   1.000
_cell.angle_alpha   90.00
_cell.angle_beta   90.00
_cell.angle_gamma   90.00
#
_symmetry.space_group_name_H-M   'P 1'
#
loop_
_entity.id
_entity.type
_entity.pdbx_description
1 polymer ?
#
loop_
_entity_poly.entity_id
_entity_poly.type
_entity_poly.pdbx_seq_one_letter_code
_entity_poly.pdbx_strand_id
1 'polypeptide(L)' 'MQQILLPNFPKESGSVMDNATLHKGKAMQKMLEDAGHSLLYFPHYFPDLNPIEKKLAQAKHIRRT' A
#
# COMPACT_ATOMS: atom_id res chain seq x y z
N MET A 1 -5.13 -8.58 6.52
CA MET A 1 -3.87 -7.86 6.19
C MET A 1 -2.64 -8.60 6.71
N GLN A 2 -2.52 -8.88 8.02
CA GLN A 2 -1.31 -9.45 8.62
C GLN A 2 -0.87 -10.81 8.03
N GLN A 3 -1.82 -11.72 7.78
CA GLN A 3 -1.53 -13.09 7.35
C GLN A 3 -1.07 -13.23 5.89
N ILE A 4 -1.25 -12.21 5.05
CA ILE A 4 -0.92 -12.28 3.62
C ILE A 4 0.31 -11.40 3.30
N LEU A 5 0.46 -10.27 3.98
CA LEU A 5 1.48 -9.28 3.62
C LEU A 5 2.86 -9.66 4.17
N LEU A 6 2.97 -9.92 5.49
CA LEU A 6 4.24 -10.19 6.17
C LEU A 6 5.02 -11.39 5.62
N PRO A 7 4.42 -12.57 5.37
CA PRO A 7 5.19 -13.73 4.89
C PRO A 7 5.68 -13.59 3.44
N ASN A 8 5.15 -12.64 2.68
CA ASN A 8 5.50 -12.44 1.26
C ASN A 8 6.45 -11.26 1.03
N PHE A 9 6.81 -10.49 2.07
CA PHE A 9 7.77 -9.42 1.92
C PHE A 9 9.22 -9.94 1.93
N PRO A 10 10.05 -9.49 0.98
CA PRO A 10 11.50 -9.64 1.11
C PRO A 10 11.95 -8.97 2.41
N LYS A 11 12.86 -9.61 3.15
CA LYS A 11 13.45 -9.03 4.37
C LYS A 11 13.97 -7.61 4.06
N GLU A 12 13.70 -6.67 4.97
CA GLU A 12 14.15 -5.26 4.88
C GLU A 12 13.60 -4.47 3.68
N SER A 13 12.47 -4.89 3.11
CA SER A 13 11.81 -4.11 2.05
C SER A 13 11.10 -2.87 2.59
N GLY A 14 11.21 -1.75 1.86
CA GLY A 14 10.42 -0.55 2.10
C GLY A 14 9.02 -0.71 1.53
N SER A 15 8.00 -0.58 2.37
CA SER A 15 6.60 -0.58 1.96
C SER A 15 6.12 0.84 1.71
N VAL A 16 5.53 1.07 0.53
CA VAL A 16 4.86 2.34 0.23
C VAL A 16 3.35 2.11 0.25
N MET A 17 2.65 2.86 1.10
CA MET A 17 1.19 2.80 1.22
C MET A 17 0.55 4.12 0.83
N ASP A 18 -0.71 4.05 0.39
CA ASP A 18 -1.51 5.24 0.19
C ASP A 18 -1.82 5.93 1.54
N ASN A 19 -2.11 7.23 1.46
CA ASN A 19 -2.24 8.10 2.64
C ASN A 19 -3.61 7.99 3.32
N ALA A 20 -4.44 6.98 3.01
CA ALA A 20 -5.73 6.87 3.65
C ALA A 20 -5.59 6.65 5.16
N THR A 21 -6.47 7.28 5.93
CA THR A 21 -6.50 7.17 7.39
C THR A 21 -6.64 5.73 7.88
N LEU A 22 -7.25 4.85 7.09
CA LEU A 22 -7.33 3.41 7.34
C LEU A 22 -5.96 2.73 7.42
N HIS A 23 -4.95 3.25 6.70
CA HIS A 23 -3.59 2.71 6.66
C HIS A 23 -2.67 3.27 7.76
N LYS A 24 -3.15 4.20 8.58
CA LYS A 24 -2.40 4.83 9.68
C LYS A 24 -2.71 4.23 11.05
N GLY A 25 -3.14 2.97 11.08
CA GLY A 25 -3.35 2.26 12.34
C GLY A 25 -2.02 2.01 13.07
N LYS A 26 -1.91 2.49 14.32
CA LYS A 26 -0.72 2.31 15.18
C LYS A 26 -0.26 0.85 15.28
N ALA A 27 -1.20 -0.08 15.36
CA ALA A 27 -0.89 -1.52 15.42
C ALA A 27 -0.21 -2.04 14.15
N MET A 28 -0.54 -1.47 12.98
CA MET A 28 0.03 -1.89 11.70
C MET A 28 1.44 -1.34 11.51
N GLN A 29 1.67 -0.07 11.90
CA GLN A 29 2.99 0.55 11.90
C GLN A 29 3.95 -0.22 12.79
N LYS A 30 3.56 -0.48 14.04
CA LYS A 30 4.37 -1.24 15.00
C LYS A 30 4.72 -2.63 14.48
N MET A 31 3.76 -3.33 13.87
CA MET A 31 4.00 -4.65 13.31
C MET A 31 4.99 -4.65 12.14
N LEU A 32 4.96 -3.63 11.28
CA LEU A 32 5.93 -3.49 10.19
C LEU A 32 7.32 -3.15 10.74
N GLU A 33 7.40 -2.25 11.72
CA GLU A 33 8.65 -1.90 12.40
C GLU A 33 9.27 -3.11 13.12
N ASP A 34 8.48 -3.88 13.86
CA ASP A 34 8.92 -5.09 14.56
C ASP A 34 9.43 -6.17 13.57
N ALA A 35 8.92 -6.17 12.34
CA ALA A 35 9.38 -7.04 11.25
C ALA A 35 10.58 -6.46 10.46
N GLY A 36 11.11 -5.29 10.86
CA GLY A 36 12.25 -4.65 10.22
C GLY A 36 11.92 -3.91 8.92
N HIS A 37 10.65 -3.60 8.67
CA HIS A 37 10.20 -2.90 7.47
C HIS A 37 10.01 -1.41 7.73
N SER A 38 10.44 -0.61 6.76
CA SER A 38 10.18 0.85 6.75
C SER A 38 8.86 1.12 6.04
N LEU A 39 8.02 1.97 6.62
CA LEU A 39 6.75 2.38 6.03
C LEU A 39 6.81 3.83 5.55
N LEU A 40 6.56 4.05 4.26
CA LEU A 40 6.44 5.37 3.66
C LEU A 40 5.01 5.57 3.16
N TYR A 41 4.47 6.77 3.38
CA TYR A 41 3.15 7.14 2.89
C TYR A 41 3.28 8.08 1.69
N PHE A 42 2.43 7.89 0.69
CA PHE A 42 2.34 8.85 -0.40
C PHE A 42 1.83 10.22 0.10
N PRO A 43 2.24 11.33 -0.52
CA PRO A 43 1.60 12.63 -0.32
C PRO A 43 0.10 12.57 -0.63
N HIS A 44 -0.67 13.45 0.01
CA HIS A 44 -2.14 13.33 0.14
C HIS A 44 -2.90 13.23 -1.20
N TYR A 45 -2.34 13.72 -2.29
CA TYR A 45 -2.91 13.62 -3.63
C TYR A 45 -1.79 13.58 -4.69
N PHE A 46 -1.34 12.37 -5.03
CA PHE A 46 -0.44 12.13 -6.16
C PHE A 46 -0.98 10.98 -7.03
N PRO A 47 -2.12 11.19 -7.71
CA PRO A 47 -2.76 10.15 -8.53
C PRO A 47 -1.82 9.62 -9.63
N ASP A 48 -0.97 10.51 -10.18
CA ASP A 48 0.00 10.16 -11.23
C ASP A 48 1.11 9.19 -10.76
N LEU A 49 1.36 9.08 -9.45
CA LEU A 49 2.37 8.19 -8.88
C LEU A 49 1.80 6.84 -8.40
N ASN A 50 0.49 6.62 -8.49
CA ASN A 50 -0.11 5.34 -8.11
C ASN A 50 -0.32 4.44 -9.34
N PRO A 51 0.59 3.50 -9.65
CA PRO A 51 0.48 2.64 -10.83
C PRO A 51 -0.78 1.76 -10.86
N ILE A 52 -1.43 1.55 -9.71
CA ILE A 52 -2.72 0.83 -9.61
C ILE A 52 -3.86 1.64 -10.25
N GLU A 53 -3.83 2.97 -10.25
CA GLU A 53 -4.92 3.79 -10.79
C GLU A 53 -5.15 3.55 -12.27
N LYS A 54 -4.07 3.44 -13.06
CA LYS A 54 -4.16 3.12 -14.50
C LYS A 54 -4.79 1.75 -14.73
N LYS A 55 -4.42 0.75 -13.90
CA LYS A 55 -5.00 -0.60 -13.98
C LYS A 55 -6.48 -0.62 -13.59
N LEU A 56 -6.87 0.12 -12.56
CA LEU A 56 -8.27 0.28 -12.17
C LEU A 56 -9.09 1.02 -13.22
N ALA A 57 -8.52 2.04 -13.86
CA ALA A 57 -9.17 2.75 -14.97
C ALA A 57 -9.43 1.79 -16.15
N GLN A 58 -8.45 0.95 -16.51
CA GLN A 58 -8.63 -0.09 -17.53
C GLN A 58 -9.75 -1.07 -17.16
N ALA A 59 -9.74 -1.60 -15.94
CA ALA A 59 -10.78 -2.52 -15.46
C ALA A 59 -12.18 -1.88 -15.47
N LYS A 60 -12.29 -0.61 -15.07
CA LYS A 60 -13.55 0.15 -15.12
C LYS A 60 -14.02 0.39 -16.55
N HIS A 61 -13.10 0.58 -17.50
CA HIS A 61 -13.43 0.72 -18.91
C HIS A 61 -14.00 -0.58 -19.47
N ILE A 62 -13.32 -1.72 -19.24
CA ILE A 62 -13.78 -3.05 -19.65
C ILE A 62 -15.16 -3.37 -19.08
N ARG A 63 -15.45 -2.98 -17.83
CA ARG A 63 -16.77 -3.20 -17.22
C ARG A 63 -17.90 -2.36 -17.84
N ARG A 64 -17.57 -1.24 -18.47
CA ARG A 64 -18.55 -0.30 -19.04
C ARG A 64 -18.89 -0.60 -20.50
N THR A 65 -18.00 -1.31 -21.19
CA THR A 65 -18.23 -1.97 -22.48
C THR A 65 -18.92 -3.31 -22.29
#